data_AF-F9XIB7-F1
#
_entry.id   AF-F9XIB7-F1
#
_cell.length_a   1.000
_cell.length_b   1.000
_cell.length_c   1.000
_cell.angle_alpha   90.00
_cell.angle_beta   90.00
_cell.angle_gamma   90.00
#
_symmetry.space_group_name_H-M   'P 1'
#
loop_
_entity.id
_entity.type
_entity.pdbx_description
1 polymer ?
#
loop_
_entity_poly.entity_id
_entity_poly.type
_entity_poly.pdbx_seq_one_letter_code
_entity_poly.pdbx_strand_id
1 'polypeptide(L)'
;MGSEAGRFGVRTMPAYAAGKAAVQYGLLASLAKDVPKVWLRARVNCVAPGTVATERFREECERFGRQWQWEESEAAVGLARPVPIDDVARTFLFLASGRYSGSTHGQLLHVDSGKMGSLQWMREDLA
;
A
#
# COMPACT_ATOMS: atom_id res chain seq x y z
N MET A 1 -9.25 -0.43 -1.59
CA MET A 1 -7.79 -0.32 -1.73
C MET A 1 -7.20 0.08 -0.39
N GLY A 2 -6.16 -0.61 0.05
CA GLY A 2 -5.41 -0.35 1.28
C GLY A 2 -4.32 0.71 1.09
N SER A 3 -3.28 0.59 1.90
CA SER A 3 -2.03 1.36 1.94
C SER A 3 -1.13 0.74 3.01
N GLU A 4 0.17 0.75 2.80
CA GLU A 4 1.19 0.48 3.82
C GLU A 4 0.90 1.19 5.17
N ALA A 5 0.29 2.37 5.12
CA ALA A 5 -0.13 3.14 6.30
C ALA A 5 -1.11 2.40 7.20
N GLY A 6 -1.94 1.52 6.63
CA GLY A 6 -2.86 0.69 7.42
C GLY A 6 -2.15 -0.41 8.21
N ARG A 7 -0.90 -0.73 7.86
CA ARG A 7 -0.06 -1.72 8.57
C ARG A 7 0.95 -1.06 9.51
N PHE A 8 1.62 -0.01 9.04
CA PHE A 8 2.73 0.62 9.76
C PHE A 8 2.36 1.94 10.44
N GLY A 9 1.19 2.51 10.14
CA GLY A 9 0.85 3.86 10.54
C GLY A 9 1.63 4.91 9.74
N VAL A 10 1.24 6.18 9.90
CA VAL A 10 1.99 7.34 9.41
C VAL A 10 1.94 8.44 10.45
N ARG A 11 3.10 9.06 10.72
CA ARG A 11 3.20 10.18 11.67
C ARG A 11 2.21 11.27 11.26
N THR A 12 1.62 11.93 12.26
CA THR A 12 0.63 13.02 12.11
C THR A 12 -0.64 12.69 11.30
N MET A 13 -0.86 11.44 10.87
CA MET A 13 -2.02 11.05 10.07
C MET A 13 -2.78 9.83 10.66
N PRO A 14 -3.19 9.85 11.94
CA PRO A 14 -3.82 8.71 12.59
C PRO A 14 -5.17 8.32 11.96
N ALA A 15 -5.98 9.30 11.53
CA ALA A 15 -7.26 9.03 10.88
C ALA A 15 -7.08 8.31 9.54
N TYR A 16 -6.07 8.70 8.75
CA TYR A 16 -5.74 8.03 7.49
C TYR A 16 -5.30 6.58 7.73
N ALA A 17 -4.36 6.36 8.67
CA ALA A 17 -3.87 5.04 9.02
C ALA A 17 -5.00 4.13 9.51
N ALA A 18 -5.85 4.62 10.42
CA ALA A 18 -7.01 3.89 10.93
C ALA A 18 -7.99 3.52 9.81
N GLY A 19 -8.31 4.46 8.91
CA GLY A 19 -9.18 4.19 7.77
C GLY A 19 -8.62 3.12 6.83
N LYS A 20 -7.32 3.18 6.54
CA LYS A 20 -6.64 2.18 5.70
C LYS A 20 -6.59 0.81 6.39
N ALA A 21 -6.35 0.76 7.69
CA ALA A 21 -6.41 -0.48 8.47
C ALA A 21 -7.82 -1.09 8.45
N ALA A 22 -8.86 -0.27 8.62
CA ALA A 22 -10.25 -0.71 8.59
C ALA A 22 -10.61 -1.37 7.25
N VAL A 23 -10.16 -0.79 6.13
CA VAL A 23 -10.36 -1.39 4.79
C VAL A 23 -9.60 -2.72 4.64
N GLN A 24 -8.36 -2.77 5.11
CA GLN A 24 -7.46 -3.92 4.91
C GLN A 24 -7.82 -5.15 5.73
N TYR A 25 -8.27 -4.95 6.97
CA TYR A 25 -8.44 -6.04 7.92
C TYR A 25 -9.91 -6.27 8.25
N GLY A 26 -10.66 -5.20 8.53
CA GLY A 26 -12.08 -5.30 8.87
C GLY A 26 -12.93 -5.58 7.64
N LEU A 27 -12.98 -4.61 6.72
CA LEU A 27 -13.86 -4.67 5.55
C LEU A 27 -13.53 -5.86 4.64
N LEU A 28 -12.25 -6.10 4.35
CA LEU A 28 -11.82 -7.24 3.54
C LEU A 28 -12.28 -8.58 4.12
N ALA A 29 -12.04 -8.82 5.42
CA ALA A 29 -12.38 -10.09 6.06
C ALA A 29 -13.90 -10.33 6.13
N SER A 30 -14.68 -9.27 6.31
CA SER A 30 -16.14 -9.36 6.28
C SER A 30 -16.65 -9.62 4.86
N LEU A 31 -16.23 -8.80 3.88
CA LEU A 31 -16.68 -8.95 2.50
C LEU A 31 -16.29 -10.30 1.89
N ALA A 32 -15.15 -10.87 2.24
CA ALA A 32 -14.75 -12.19 1.77
C ALA A 32 -15.80 -13.28 2.08
N LYS A 33 -16.53 -13.14 3.20
CA LYS A 33 -17.61 -14.07 3.58
C LYS A 33 -18.92 -13.78 2.85
N ASP A 34 -19.18 -12.51 2.54
CA ASP A 34 -20.49 -12.06 2.06
C ASP A 34 -20.59 -12.02 0.53
N VAL A 35 -19.53 -11.61 -0.18
CA VAL A 35 -19.60 -11.44 -1.65
C VAL A 35 -19.98 -12.74 -2.40
N PRO A 36 -19.52 -13.95 -2.00
CA PRO A 36 -19.92 -15.18 -2.69
C PRO A 36 -21.39 -15.56 -2.44
N LYS A 37 -22.00 -15.07 -1.34
CA LYS A 37 -23.41 -15.30 -1.02
C LYS A 37 -24.33 -14.44 -1.88
N VAL A 38 -23.86 -13.28 -2.33
CA VAL A 38 -24.58 -12.40 -3.26
C VAL A 38 -24.34 -12.84 -4.70
N TRP A 39 -23.10 -13.17 -5.04
CA TRP A 39 -22.68 -13.59 -6.38
C TRP A 39 -21.75 -14.80 -6.29
N LEU A 40 -22.23 -15.99 -6.68
CA LEU A 40 -21.55 -17.27 -6.45
C LEU A 40 -20.06 -17.32 -6.88
N ARG A 41 -19.70 -16.56 -7.92
CA ARG A 41 -18.33 -16.52 -8.48
C ARG A 41 -17.54 -15.26 -8.12
N ALA A 42 -18.10 -14.37 -7.31
CA ALA A 42 -17.43 -13.13 -6.94
C ALA A 42 -16.24 -13.38 -6.01
N ARG A 43 -15.19 -12.58 -6.20
CA ARG A 43 -14.00 -12.57 -5.33
C ARG A 43 -13.73 -11.15 -4.86
N VAL A 44 -13.16 -11.04 -3.68
CA VAL A 44 -12.70 -9.77 -3.13
C VAL A 44 -11.29 -9.93 -2.59
N ASN A 45 -10.43 -8.97 -2.88
CA ASN A 45 -9.06 -8.90 -2.42
C ASN A 45 -8.73 -7.41 -2.19
N CYS A 46 -7.66 -7.13 -1.46
CA CYS A 46 -7.18 -5.79 -1.21
C CYS A 46 -5.73 -5.64 -1.72
N VAL A 47 -5.44 -4.53 -2.37
CA VAL A 47 -4.08 -4.12 -2.73
C VAL A 47 -3.70 -2.95 -1.83
N ALA A 48 -2.55 -3.03 -1.18
CA ALA A 48 -1.98 -2.01 -0.30
C ALA A 48 -0.66 -1.50 -0.89
N PRO A 49 -0.70 -0.38 -1.64
CA PRO A 49 0.50 0.24 -2.17
C PRO A 49 1.35 0.87 -1.06
N GLY A 50 2.63 1.13 -1.36
CA GLY A 50 3.51 2.02 -0.61
C GLY A 50 3.56 3.42 -1.24
N THR A 51 4.72 4.08 -1.11
CA THR A 51 5.01 5.33 -1.85
C THR A 51 5.08 5.05 -3.35
N VAL A 52 4.05 5.47 -4.10
CA VAL A 52 3.95 5.25 -5.56
C VAL A 52 4.55 6.43 -6.31
N ALA A 53 5.27 6.16 -7.41
CA ALA A 53 5.92 7.13 -8.29
C ALA A 53 4.93 7.93 -9.17
N THR A 54 3.92 8.51 -8.53
CA THR A 54 2.91 9.40 -9.09
C THR A 54 3.50 10.76 -9.46
N GLU A 55 2.77 11.53 -10.27
CA GLU A 55 3.13 12.91 -10.60
C GLU A 55 3.29 13.77 -9.33
N ARG A 56 2.32 13.69 -8.42
CA ARG A 56 2.39 14.35 -7.11
C ARG A 56 3.67 14.01 -6.33
N PHE A 57 4.05 12.73 -6.29
CA PHE A 57 5.28 12.34 -5.57
C PHE A 57 6.53 12.94 -6.22
N ARG A 58 6.57 13.04 -7.55
CA ARG A 58 7.67 13.71 -8.26
C ARG A 58 7.72 15.20 -7.93
N GLU A 59 6.58 15.88 -7.96
CA GLU A 59 6.48 17.30 -7.57
C GLU A 59 6.95 17.52 -6.12
N GLU A 60 6.57 16.64 -5.19
CA GLU A 60 7.04 16.69 -3.80
C GLU A 60 8.56 16.49 -3.72
N CYS A 61 9.14 15.55 -4.48
CA CYS A 61 10.59 15.35 -4.53
C CYS A 61 11.33 16.55 -5.14
N GLU A 62 10.77 17.20 -6.16
CA GLU A 62 11.34 18.41 -6.75
C GLU A 62 11.29 19.59 -5.77
N ARG A 63 10.19 19.70 -5.00
CA ARG A 63 9.99 20.78 -4.04
C ARG A 63 10.81 20.62 -2.76
N PHE A 64 10.89 19.42 -2.21
CA PHE A 64 11.52 19.14 -0.91
C PHE A 64 12.92 18.52 -1.04
N GLY A 65 13.33 18.17 -2.26
CA GLY A 65 14.68 17.73 -2.58
C GLY A 65 14.96 16.25 -2.29
N ARG A 66 16.24 15.88 -2.43
CA ARG A 66 16.70 14.49 -2.39
C ARG A 66 16.42 13.78 -1.06
N GLN A 67 16.51 14.54 0.04
CA GLN A 67 16.26 14.02 1.38
C GLN A 67 14.83 13.48 1.51
N TRP A 68 13.83 14.24 1.05
CA TRP A 68 12.43 13.80 1.04
C TRP A 68 12.25 12.49 0.28
N GLN A 69 12.81 12.39 -0.93
CA GLN A 69 12.74 11.17 -1.73
C GLN A 69 13.36 9.97 -0.99
N TRP A 70 14.51 10.17 -0.34
CA TRP A 70 15.18 9.12 0.42
C TRP A 70 14.34 8.65 1.60
N GLU A 71 13.83 9.59 2.42
CA GLU A 71 13.01 9.30 3.60
C GLU A 71 11.72 8.55 3.24
N GLU A 72 11.01 9.01 2.22
CA GLU A 72 9.68 8.50 1.88
C GLU A 72 9.69 7.22 1.02
N SER A 73 10.75 6.97 0.24
CA SER A 73 10.72 5.92 -0.79
C SER A 73 11.93 5.00 -0.86
N GLU A 74 12.94 5.19 -0.01
CA GLU A 74 14.17 4.39 -0.08
C GLU A 74 14.64 3.87 1.28
N ALA A 75 14.59 4.70 2.32
CA ALA A 75 15.18 4.41 3.62
C ALA A 75 14.52 3.23 4.37
N ALA A 76 13.21 3.08 4.22
CA ALA A 76 12.40 2.12 4.97
C ALA A 76 11.80 0.99 4.12
N VAL A 77 12.21 0.87 2.86
CA VAL A 77 11.71 -0.13 1.91
C VAL A 77 12.85 -0.99 1.35
N GLY A 78 12.64 -2.30 1.25
CA GLY A 78 13.69 -3.25 0.86
C GLY A 78 14.23 -3.09 -0.57
N LEU A 79 13.43 -2.57 -1.50
CA LEU A 79 13.86 -2.35 -2.89
C LEU A 79 14.49 -0.96 -3.14
N ALA A 80 14.63 -0.13 -2.10
CA ALA A 80 15.23 1.20 -2.16
C ALA A 80 14.73 2.09 -3.31
N ARG A 81 13.42 2.02 -3.61
CA ARG A 81 12.78 2.79 -4.68
C ARG A 81 11.28 2.95 -4.45
N PRO A 82 10.65 4.03 -4.96
CA PRO A 82 9.20 4.13 -5.02
C PRO A 82 8.61 3.04 -5.91
N VAL A 83 7.35 2.71 -5.64
CA VAL A 83 6.58 1.72 -6.39
C VAL A 83 6.22 2.31 -7.76
N PRO A 84 6.55 1.65 -8.89
CA PRO A 84 6.05 2.04 -10.20
C PRO A 84 4.51 1.98 -10.23
N ILE A 85 3.89 2.98 -10.85
CA ILE A 85 2.42 3.01 -11.02
C ILE A 85 1.92 1.73 -11.70
N ASP A 86 2.65 1.27 -12.71
CA ASP A 86 2.38 0.05 -13.46
C ASP A 86 2.32 -1.20 -12.58
N ASP A 87 3.16 -1.31 -11.56
CA ASP A 87 3.18 -2.50 -10.68
C ASP A 87 1.89 -2.59 -9.87
N VAL A 88 1.36 -1.44 -9.41
CA VAL A 88 0.06 -1.36 -8.73
C VAL A 88 -1.06 -1.74 -9.71
N ALA A 89 -1.09 -1.14 -10.90
CA ALA A 89 -2.12 -1.39 -11.91
C ALA A 89 -2.14 -2.87 -12.37
N ARG A 90 -0.97 -3.45 -12.64
CA ARG A 90 -0.83 -4.86 -13.03
C ARG A 90 -1.27 -5.81 -11.92
N THR A 91 -1.07 -5.44 -10.65
CA THR A 91 -1.58 -6.23 -9.51
C THR A 91 -3.12 -6.26 -9.50
N PHE A 92 -3.78 -5.13 -9.76
CA PHE A 92 -5.24 -5.12 -9.91
C PHE A 92 -5.70 -5.96 -11.11
N LEU A 93 -5.02 -5.86 -12.25
CA LEU A 93 -5.33 -6.65 -13.44
C LEU A 93 -5.17 -8.15 -13.18
N PHE A 94 -4.11 -8.56 -12.48
CA PHE A 94 -3.90 -9.94 -12.03
C PHE A 94 -5.09 -10.41 -11.18
N LEU A 95 -5.47 -9.65 -10.14
CA LEU A 95 -6.56 -10.01 -9.23
C LEU A 95 -7.94 -10.02 -9.91
N ALA A 96 -8.16 -9.19 -10.93
CA ALA A 96 -9.38 -9.18 -11.73
C ALA A 96 -9.46 -10.42 -12.65
N SER A 97 -8.33 -10.97 -13.09
CA SER A 97 -8.30 -12.11 -13.99
C SER A 97 -8.63 -13.43 -13.28
N GLY A 98 -9.78 -14.02 -13.60
CA GLY A 98 -10.12 -15.37 -13.16
C GLY A 98 -9.15 -16.46 -13.67
N ARG A 99 -8.40 -16.20 -14.75
CA ARG A 99 -7.42 -17.15 -15.28
C ARG A 99 -6.11 -17.14 -14.49
N TYR A 100 -5.69 -15.98 -14.02
CA TYR A 100 -4.43 -15.83 -13.29
C TYR A 100 -4.60 -15.96 -11.78
N SER A 101 -5.74 -15.53 -11.24
CA SER A 101 -5.97 -15.47 -9.79
C SER A 101 -7.31 -16.11 -9.39
N GLY A 102 -7.80 -17.12 -10.13
CA GLY A 102 -9.12 -17.71 -9.94
C GLY A 102 -9.41 -18.20 -8.52
N SER A 103 -8.37 -18.60 -7.79
CA SER A 103 -8.45 -19.05 -6.38
C SER A 103 -7.90 -18.03 -5.38
N THR A 104 -7.51 -16.83 -5.82
CA THR A 104 -7.05 -15.74 -4.95
C THR A 104 -8.27 -14.97 -4.45
N HIS A 105 -8.60 -15.13 -3.17
CA HIS A 105 -9.76 -14.56 -2.52
C HIS A 105 -9.46 -14.21 -1.05
N GLY A 106 -9.98 -13.08 -0.57
CA GLY A 106 -9.79 -12.60 0.81
C GLY A 106 -8.36 -12.15 1.12
N GLN A 107 -7.52 -11.93 0.10
CA GLN A 107 -6.10 -11.66 0.31
C GLN A 107 -5.79 -10.16 0.35
N LEU A 108 -4.83 -9.78 1.18
CA LEU A 108 -4.20 -8.47 1.21
C LEU A 108 -2.81 -8.57 0.54
N LEU A 109 -2.64 -7.93 -0.61
CA LEU A 109 -1.38 -7.88 -1.32
C LEU A 109 -0.68 -6.54 -1.09
N HIS A 110 0.52 -6.60 -0.51
CA HIS A 110 1.39 -5.46 -0.35
C HIS A 110 2.17 -5.20 -1.65
N VAL A 111 2.03 -3.99 -2.20
CA VAL A 111 2.75 -3.52 -3.39
C VAL A 111 3.49 -2.25 -3.00
N ASP A 112 4.44 -2.39 -2.08
CA ASP A 112 5.01 -1.28 -1.31
C ASP A 112 6.54 -1.24 -1.32
N SER A 113 7.16 -1.88 -2.31
CA SER A 113 8.63 -2.01 -2.43
C SER A 113 9.29 -2.71 -1.23
N GLY A 114 8.52 -3.46 -0.43
CA GLY A 114 9.02 -4.19 0.73
C GLY A 114 9.17 -3.29 1.96
N LYS A 115 8.14 -2.51 2.28
CA LYS A 115 8.18 -1.62 3.45
C LYS A 115 8.30 -2.42 4.75
N MET A 116 9.23 -2.01 5.60
CA MET A 116 9.52 -2.68 6.89
C MET A 116 9.18 -1.81 8.11
N GLY A 117 8.87 -0.53 7.91
CA GLY A 117 8.57 0.41 8.99
C GLY A 117 8.54 1.85 8.50
N SER A 118 8.88 2.79 9.39
CA SER A 118 9.00 4.21 9.11
C SER A 118 10.14 4.82 9.92
N LEU A 119 10.83 5.81 9.35
CA LEU A 119 11.83 6.60 10.06
C LEU A 119 11.16 7.33 11.24
N GLN A 120 11.77 7.25 12.42
CA GLN A 120 11.27 7.90 13.64
C GLN A 120 12.10 9.13 14.01
N TRP A 121 13.42 9.02 13.89
CA TRP A 121 14.39 10.05 14.22
C TRP A 121 15.48 10.10 13.17
N MET A 122 15.92 11.28 12.79
CA MET A 122 17.14 11.48 12.00
C MET A 122 18.34 11.56 12.92
N ARG A 123 19.54 11.33 12.38
CA ARG A 123 20.78 11.42 13.17
C ARG A 123 20.98 12.82 13.75
N GLU A 124 20.62 13.84 12.99
CA GLU A 124 20.70 15.25 13.41
C GLU A 124 19.71 15.60 14.53
N ASP A 125 18.56 14.91 14.62
CA ASP A 125 17.56 15.17 15.67
C ASP A 125 18.01 14.71 17.06
N LEU A 126 19.02 13.83 17.12
CA LEU A 126 19.52 13.21 18.34
C LEU A 126 20.89 13.77 18.78
N ALA A 127 21.41 14.77 18.07
CA ALA A 127 22.71 15.39 18.30
C ALA A 127 22.66 16.52 19.34
#